data_AF-A0A919SYY5-F1
#
_entry.id   AF-A0A919SYY5-F1
#
_cell.length_a   1.000
_cell.length_b   1.000
_cell.length_c   1.000
_cell.angle_alpha   90.00
_cell.angle_beta   90.00
_cell.angle_gamma   90.00
#
_symmetry.space_group_name_H-M   'P 1'
#
loop_
_entity.id
_entity.type
_entity.pdbx_description
1 polymer ?
#
loop_
_entity_poly.entity_id
_entity_poly.type
_entity_poly.pdbx_seq_one_letter_code
_entity_poly.pdbx_strand_id
1 'polypeptide(L)'
;MTTFPCAGDDEARDFCDEVADEMVRAFGISRAEAVARVNRQWSEPATPGDDVPRVLIVGDSLIYHDEPTDWATGIYYGYQGRWWDPATERKPLPPPEQQPAVPVNPRILDA
;
A
#
# COMPACT_ATOMS: atom_id res chain seq x y z
N MET A 1 -15.04 -11.74 4.34
CA MET A 1 -14.17 -10.55 4.43
C MET A 1 -13.40 -10.47 3.13
N THR A 2 -13.34 -9.31 2.49
CA THR A 2 -12.56 -9.09 1.26
C THR A 2 -11.07 -8.96 1.62
N THR A 3 -10.20 -9.62 0.86
CA THR A 3 -8.73 -9.57 1.05
C THR A 3 -8.18 -8.15 0.92
N PHE A 4 -8.75 -7.39 -0.03
CA PHE A 4 -8.45 -5.98 -0.27
C PHE A 4 -9.72 -5.13 -0.13
N PRO A 5 -9.87 -4.35 0.95
CA PRO A 5 -11.01 -3.44 1.12
C PRO A 5 -11.07 -2.33 0.06
N CYS A 6 -9.92 -1.96 -0.53
CA CYS A 6 -9.82 -0.96 -1.59
C CYS A 6 -10.35 -1.42 -2.96
N ALA A 7 -10.57 -2.72 -3.18
CA ALA A 7 -11.06 -3.24 -4.46
C ALA A 7 -12.59 -3.15 -4.57
N GLY A 8 -13.08 -2.17 -5.33
CA GLY A 8 -14.50 -1.90 -5.53
C GLY A 8 -15.17 -2.79 -6.59
N ASP A 9 -14.38 -3.40 -7.47
CA ASP A 9 -14.81 -4.34 -8.51
C ASP A 9 -13.81 -5.52 -8.63
N ASP A 10 -14.06 -6.41 -9.60
CA ASP A 10 -13.24 -7.61 -9.80
C ASP A 10 -11.89 -7.26 -10.45
N GLU A 11 -11.85 -6.29 -11.37
CA GLU A 11 -10.60 -5.80 -11.98
C GLU A 11 -9.65 -5.21 -10.92
N ALA A 12 -10.19 -4.42 -9.98
CA ALA A 12 -9.39 -3.88 -8.88
C ALA A 12 -8.85 -4.98 -7.96
N ARG A 13 -9.62 -6.05 -7.77
CA ARG A 13 -9.18 -7.19 -6.96
C ARG A 13 -8.04 -7.93 -7.64
N ASP A 14 -8.18 -8.23 -8.93
CA ASP A 14 -7.17 -8.92 -9.73
C ASP A 14 -5.88 -8.08 -9.75
N PHE A 15 -6.00 -6.76 -9.96
CA PHE A 15 -4.85 -5.85 -9.92
C PHE A 15 -4.15 -5.84 -8.55
N CYS A 16 -4.90 -5.78 -7.44
CA CYS A 16 -4.31 -5.85 -6.10
C CYS A 16 -3.62 -7.20 -5.83
N ASP A 17 -4.19 -8.30 -6.33
CA ASP A 17 -3.60 -9.63 -6.24
C ASP A 17 -2.29 -9.71 -7.05
N GLU A 18 -2.25 -9.15 -8.26
CA GLU A 18 -1.03 -9.07 -9.09
C GLU A 18 0.07 -8.26 -8.41
N VAL A 19 -0.26 -7.10 -7.83
CA VAL A 19 0.71 -6.29 -7.05
C VAL A 19 1.26 -7.11 -5.88
N ALA A 20 0.40 -7.84 -5.15
CA ALA A 20 0.83 -8.68 -4.04
C ALA A 20 1.72 -9.85 -4.50
N ASP A 21 1.40 -10.48 -5.63
CA ASP A 21 2.21 -11.55 -6.23
C ASP A 21 3.57 -11.04 -6.71
N GLU A 22 3.62 -9.86 -7.29
CA GLU A 22 4.87 -9.20 -7.66
C GLU A 22 5.74 -8.90 -6.44
N MET A 23 5.17 -8.50 -5.30
CA MET A 23 5.93 -8.35 -4.07
C MET A 23 6.52 -9.67 -3.55
N VAL A 24 5.73 -10.75 -3.57
CA VAL A 24 6.20 -12.08 -3.17
C VAL A 24 7.35 -12.52 -4.08
N ARG A 25 7.17 -12.38 -5.39
CA ARG A 25 8.17 -12.77 -6.40
C ARG A 25 9.45 -11.95 -6.33
N ALA A 26 9.35 -10.63 -6.21
CA ALA A 26 10.49 -9.72 -6.30
C ALA A 26 11.25 -9.58 -4.97
N PHE A 27 10.56 -9.63 -3.83
CA PHE A 27 11.14 -9.32 -2.51
C PHE A 27 11.19 -10.53 -1.58
N GLY A 28 10.59 -11.66 -1.94
CA GLY A 28 10.61 -12.89 -1.14
C GLY A 28 9.84 -12.79 0.18
N ILE A 29 8.95 -11.82 0.32
CA ILE A 29 8.07 -11.69 1.49
C ILE A 29 6.87 -12.64 1.40
N SER A 30 6.20 -12.89 2.52
CA SER A 30 4.99 -13.71 2.52
C SER A 30 3.83 -13.02 1.80
N ARG A 31 2.88 -13.80 1.24
CA ARG A 31 1.65 -13.26 0.65
C ARG A 31 0.84 -12.45 1.67
N ALA A 32 0.83 -12.87 2.94
CA ALA A 32 0.14 -12.15 4.01
C ALA A 32 0.75 -10.76 4.23
N GLU A 33 2.08 -10.65 4.26
CA GLU A 33 2.77 -9.37 4.36
C GLU A 33 2.54 -8.50 3.12
N ALA A 34 2.58 -9.08 1.92
CA ALA A 34 2.30 -8.36 0.68
C ALA A 34 0.89 -7.75 0.69
N VAL A 35 -0.12 -8.55 1.06
CA VAL A 35 -1.50 -8.07 1.23
C VAL A 35 -1.59 -6.96 2.26
N ALA A 36 -0.93 -7.11 3.41
CA ALA A 36 -0.91 -6.06 4.44
C ALA A 36 -0.28 -4.76 3.92
N ARG A 37 0.78 -4.83 3.12
CA ARG A 37 1.44 -3.66 2.52
C ARG A 37 0.54 -2.96 1.50
N VAL A 38 -0.16 -3.71 0.66
CA VAL A 38 -1.18 -3.18 -0.28
C VAL A 38 -2.32 -2.50 0.49
N ASN A 39 -2.82 -3.14 1.55
CA ASN A 39 -3.86 -2.57 2.40
C ASN A 39 -3.40 -1.30 3.11
N ARG A 40 -2.16 -1.21 3.58
CA ARG A 40 -1.59 0.05 4.11
C ARG A 40 -1.56 1.18 3.07
N GLN A 41 -1.32 0.84 1.80
CA GLN A 41 -1.22 1.82 0.73
C GLN A 41 -2.59 2.40 0.32
N TRP A 42 -3.67 1.62 0.35
CA TRP A 42 -4.96 2.09 -0.19
C TRP A 42 -6.13 1.97 0.76
N SER A 43 -6.06 1.12 1.78
CA SER A 43 -7.18 0.88 2.70
C SER A 43 -7.00 1.55 4.05
N GLU A 44 -5.79 1.54 4.62
CA GLU A 44 -5.56 2.15 5.94
C GLU A 44 -5.79 3.67 5.90
N PRO A 45 -6.46 4.22 6.92
CA PRO A 45 -6.73 5.65 6.98
C PRO A 45 -5.42 6.43 7.19
N ALA A 46 -5.37 7.68 6.71
CA ALA A 46 -4.23 8.55 6.97
C ALA A 46 -4.27 9.11 8.41
N THR A 47 -5.48 9.36 8.92
CA THR A 47 -5.76 9.86 10.28
C THR A 47 -6.80 8.97 10.96
N PRO A 48 -6.71 8.71 12.28
CA PRO A 48 -7.75 7.97 12.99
C PRO A 48 -9.12 8.62 12.80
N GLY A 49 -10.10 7.82 12.35
CA GLY A 49 -11.47 8.27 12.10
C GLY A 49 -11.79 8.59 10.64
N ASP A 50 -10.80 8.56 9.73
CA ASP A 50 -11.06 8.68 8.29
C ASP A 50 -11.79 7.44 7.74
N ASP A 51 -12.46 7.62 6.59
CA ASP A 51 -13.14 6.55 5.87
C ASP A 51 -12.17 5.45 5.42
N VAL A 52 -12.69 4.22 5.42
CA VAL A 52 -11.98 3.01 4.96
C VAL A 52 -12.82 2.33 3.87
N PRO A 53 -12.26 2.03 2.69
CA PRO A 53 -10.85 2.25 2.33
C PRO A 53 -10.54 3.74 2.05
N ARG A 54 -9.31 4.17 2.35
CA ARG A 54 -8.82 5.52 2.00
C ARG A 54 -8.93 5.81 0.50
N VAL A 55 -8.76 4.78 -0.33
CA VAL A 55 -8.91 4.81 -1.78
C VAL A 55 -9.81 3.65 -2.20
N LEU A 56 -10.89 3.95 -2.92
CA LEU A 56 -11.71 2.96 -3.60
C LEU A 56 -11.28 2.88 -5.07
N ILE A 57 -10.77 1.72 -5.48
CA ILE A 57 -10.33 1.43 -6.86
C ILE A 57 -11.50 0.78 -7.59
N VAL A 58 -11.93 1.40 -8.69
CA VAL A 58 -13.07 0.95 -9.49
C VAL A 58 -13.03 1.61 -10.87
N GLY A 59 -13.47 0.92 -11.92
CA GLY A 59 -13.61 1.48 -13.27
C GLY A 59 -12.29 2.03 -13.82
N ASP A 60 -12.26 3.24 -14.39
CA ASP A 60 -11.03 3.81 -14.98
C ASP A 60 -10.12 4.50 -13.94
N SER A 61 -9.78 3.80 -12.85
CA SER A 61 -8.95 4.36 -11.77
C SER A 61 -7.56 4.78 -12.26
N LEU A 62 -7.07 5.94 -11.81
CA LEU A 62 -5.71 6.41 -12.09
C LEU A 62 -4.61 5.46 -11.60
N ILE A 63 -4.94 4.55 -10.66
CA ILE A 63 -4.00 3.53 -10.19
C ILE A 63 -3.58 2.58 -11.32
N TYR A 64 -4.46 2.34 -12.30
CA TYR A 64 -4.16 1.49 -13.47
C TYR A 64 -3.23 2.13 -14.49
N HIS A 65 -2.82 3.39 -14.29
CA HIS A 65 -1.82 4.03 -15.14
C HIS A 65 -0.42 3.41 -14.96
N ASP A 66 -0.12 2.92 -13.76
CA ASP A 66 1.18 2.32 -13.43
C ASP A 66 1.06 0.78 -13.37
N GLU A 67 2.13 0.09 -13.74
CA GLU A 67 2.17 -1.38 -13.77
C GLU A 67 2.19 -1.98 -12.35
N PRO A 68 1.70 -3.22 -12.15
CA PRO A 68 1.76 -3.89 -10.86
C PRO A 68 3.17 -3.95 -10.25
N THR A 69 4.21 -4.08 -11.08
CA THR A 69 5.62 -4.09 -10.63
C THR A 69 6.08 -2.74 -10.09
N ASP A 70 5.60 -1.64 -10.65
CA ASP A 70 5.93 -0.29 -10.20
C ASP A 70 5.26 -0.01 -8.85
N TRP A 71 3.99 -0.40 -8.71
CA TRP A 71 3.29 -0.36 -7.43
C TRP A 71 3.95 -1.25 -6.38
N ALA A 72 4.30 -2.49 -6.71
CA ALA A 72 4.97 -3.41 -5.79
C ALA A 72 6.26 -2.78 -5.24
N THR A 73 7.08 -2.20 -6.13
CA THR A 73 8.35 -1.56 -5.75
C THR A 73 8.14 -0.28 -4.95
N GLY A 74 7.21 0.57 -5.38
CA GLY A 74 6.85 1.81 -4.70
C GLY A 74 6.28 1.60 -3.30
N ILE A 75 5.43 0.60 -3.11
CA ILE A 75 4.87 0.26 -1.80
C ILE A 75 5.91 -0.39 -0.89
N TYR A 76 6.81 -1.20 -1.44
CA TYR A 76 7.83 -1.91 -0.64
C TYR A 76 8.92 -0.98 -0.11
N TYR A 77 9.48 -0.11 -0.97
CA TYR A 77 10.54 0.83 -0.60
C TYR A 77 10.04 2.22 -0.18
N GLY A 78 8.78 2.54 -0.49
CA GLY A 78 8.24 3.89 -0.39
C GLY A 78 8.67 4.76 -1.58
N TYR A 79 7.73 5.55 -2.12
CA TYR A 79 8.01 6.47 -3.23
C TYR A 79 9.05 7.55 -2.89
N GLN A 80 9.18 7.92 -1.61
CA GLN A 80 10.21 8.85 -1.14
C GLN A 80 11.62 8.25 -1.17
N GLY A 81 11.73 6.92 -1.22
CA GLY A 81 13.00 6.19 -1.25
C GLY A 81 13.73 6.23 -2.59
N ARG A 82 13.14 6.84 -3.63
CA ARG A 82 13.71 6.97 -4.99
C ARG A 82 14.34 5.67 -5.50
N TRP A 83 13.62 4.56 -5.37
CA TRP A 83 14.13 3.22 -5.71
C TRP A 83 14.57 3.09 -7.18
N TRP A 84 14.06 3.96 -8.06
CA TRP A 84 14.44 4.07 -9.48
C TRP A 84 15.83 4.69 -9.69
N ASP A 85 16.40 5.37 -8.69
CA ASP A 85 17.73 5.95 -8.75
C ASP A 85 18.78 4.91 -8.31
N PRO A 86 19.68 4.46 -9.20
CA PRO A 86 20.71 3.47 -8.85
C PRO A 86 21.73 3.99 -7.83
N ALA A 87 21.83 5.30 -7.62
CA ALA A 87 22.73 5.89 -6.63
C ALA A 87 22.14 5.90 -5.21
N THR A 88 20.84 5.61 -5.06
CA THR A 88 20.17 5.62 -3.76
C THR A 88 20.15 4.22 -3.13
N GLU A 89 20.60 4.12 -1.87
CA GLU A 89 20.51 2.87 -1.10
C GLU A 89 19.04 2.53 -0.84
N ARG A 90 18.59 1.37 -1.35
CA ARG A 90 17.20 0.91 -1.21
C ARG A 90 17.00 0.28 0.17
N LYS A 91 16.13 0.86 0.99
CA LYS A 91 15.75 0.31 2.29
C LYS A 91 14.25 0.03 2.30
N PRO A 92 13.81 -1.22 2.56
CA PRO A 92 12.40 -1.52 2.62
C PRO A 92 11.74 -0.78 3.77
N LEU A 93 10.49 -0.35 3.56
CA LEU A 93 9.65 0.11 4.65
C LEU A 93 9.42 -1.05 5.64
N PRO A 94 9.28 -0.74 6.95
CA PRO A 94 8.97 -1.76 7.93
C PRO A 94 7.68 -2.52 7.55
N PRO A 95 7.60 -3.83 7.82
CA PRO A 95 6.37 -4.60 7.68
C PRO A 95 5.23 -3.94 8.48
N PRO A 96 4.00 -3.91 7.96
CA PRO A 96 2.86 -3.31 8.66
C PRO A 96 2.64 -3.89 10.08
N GLU A 97 2.90 -5.18 10.27
CA GLU A 97 2.79 -5.85 11.59
C GLU A 97 3.81 -5.35 12.64
N GLN A 98 4.86 -4.63 12.21
CA GLN A 98 5.95 -4.16 13.06
C GLN A 98 5.96 -2.66 13.29
N GLN A 99 4.93 -1.92 12.82
CA GLN A 99 4.84 -0.47 13.07
C GLN A 99 4.16 -0.20 14.42
N PRO A 100 4.72 0.66 15.29
CA PRO A 100 4.00 1.13 16.46
C PRO A 100 2.75 1.91 16.01
N ALA A 101 1.64 1.78 16.73
CA ALA A 101 0.44 2.57 16.48
C ALA A 101 0.82 4.05 16.40
N VAL A 102 0.45 4.73 15.31
CA VAL A 102 0.79 6.14 15.10
C VAL A 102 0.33 6.93 16.32
N PRO A 103 1.23 7.62 17.06
CA PRO A 103 0.81 8.41 18.20
C PRO A 103 -0.05 9.57 17.70
N VAL A 104 -1.31 9.60 18.12
CA VAL A 104 -2.22 10.71 17.87
C VAL A 104 -1.62 11.96 18.50
N ASN A 105 -1.31 12.97 17.69
CA ASN A 105 -0.80 14.25 18.19
C ASN A 105 -1.99 15.05 18.76
N PRO A 106 -2.09 15.28 20.09
CA PRO A 106 -3.29 15.86 20.71
C PRO A 106 -3.49 17.36 20.43
N ARG A 107 -2.69 17.97 19.54
CA ARG A 107 -2.73 19.41 19.25
C ARG A 107 -3.70 19.83 18.13
N ILE A 108 -4.47 18.93 17.54
CA ILE A 108 -5.46 19.23 16.49
C ILE A 108 -6.89 18.96 16.98
N LEU A 109 -7.26 19.53 18.14
CA LEU A 109 -8.65 19.57 18.60
C LEU A 109 -9.10 20.97 19.07
N ASP A 110 -8.25 22.00 18.95
CA ASP A 110 -8.53 23.36 19.43
C ASP A 110 -8.40 24.43 18.32
N ALA A 111 -8.96 24.18 17.12
CA ALA A 111 -9.04 25.20 16.05
C ALA A 111 -10.42 25.24 15.41
#